data_AF-A0A916U316-F1
#
_entry.id   AF-A0A916U316-F1
#
_cell.length_a   1.000
_cell.length_b   1.000
_cell.length_c   1.000
_cell.angle_alpha   90.00
_cell.angle_beta   90.00
_cell.angle_gamma   90.00
#
_symmetry.space_group_name_H-M   'P 1'
#
loop_
_entity.id
_entity.type
_entity.pdbx_description
1 polymer ?
#
loop_
_entity_poly.entity_id
_entity_poly.type
_entity_poly.pdbx_seq_one_letter_code
_entity_poly.pdbx_strand_id
1 'polypeptide(L)' 'MIKWEDLTPAQRGVLIGAVAVQISLAVSAWSDLACRPAAEVNGPKAKWAGIIAINFVGPIVYFARGRKH' A
#
# COMPACT_ATOMS: atom_id res chain seq x y z
N MET A 1 -14.37 23.19 3.80
CA MET A 1 -14.35 21.75 3.48
C MET A 1 -14.33 21.65 1.97
N ILE A 2 -13.30 21.05 1.37
CA ILE A 2 -13.25 20.88 -0.09
C ILE A 2 -14.36 19.88 -0.46
N LYS A 3 -15.27 20.28 -1.34
CA LYS A 3 -16.31 19.38 -1.86
C LYS A 3 -15.86 18.79 -3.18
N TRP A 4 -16.36 17.62 -3.51
CA TRP A 4 -16.10 16.95 -4.79
C TRP A 4 -16.43 17.85 -6.00
N GLU A 5 -17.50 18.63 -5.87
CA GLU A 5 -18.00 19.55 -6.89
C GLU A 5 -17.01 20.67 -7.21
N ASP A 6 -16.16 21.06 -6.24
CA ASP A 6 -15.16 22.12 -6.39
C ASP A 6 -13.92 21.69 -7.19
N LEU A 7 -13.77 20.39 -7.48
CA LEU A 7 -12.62 19.83 -8.20
C LEU A 7 -12.82 19.89 -9.71
N THR A 8 -11.79 20.36 -10.42
CA THR A 8 -11.70 20.24 -11.88
C THR A 8 -11.68 18.76 -12.31
N PRO A 9 -12.07 18.42 -13.55
CA PRO A 9 -12.01 17.04 -14.04
C PRO A 9 -10.61 16.40 -13.90
N ALA A 10 -9.56 17.18 -14.14
CA ALA A 10 -8.17 16.73 -13.98
C ALA A 10 -7.85 16.39 -12.51
N GLN A 11 -8.26 17.24 -11.56
CA GLN A 11 -8.06 16.98 -10.12
C GLN A 11 -8.82 15.73 -9.65
N ARG A 12 -10.06 15.53 -10.13
CA ARG A 12 -10.82 14.30 -9.85
C ARG A 12 -10.10 13.07 -10.40
N GLY A 13 -9.58 13.17 -11.64
CA GLY A 13 -8.79 12.10 -12.26
C GLY A 13 -7.56 11.74 -11.45
N VAL A 14 -6.78 12.73 -11.00
CA VAL A 14 -5.61 12.52 -10.15
C VAL A 14 -6.00 11.87 -8.82
N LEU A 15 -7.07 12.33 -8.18
CA LEU A 15 -7.54 11.78 -6.91
C LEU A 15 -7.96 10.30 -7.06
N ILE A 16 -8.77 9.98 -8.06
CA ILE A 16 -9.17 8.60 -8.36
C ILE A 16 -7.94 7.74 -8.65
N GLY A 17 -7.01 8.25 -9.48
CA GLY A 17 -5.78 7.55 -9.81
C GLY A 17 -4.92 7.26 -8.58
N ALA A 18 -4.74 8.24 -7.69
CA ALA A 18 -4.00 8.06 -6.45
C ALA A 18 -4.64 6.99 -5.55
N VAL A 19 -5.97 7.03 -5.39
CA VAL A 19 -6.71 6.02 -4.62
C VAL A 19 -6.54 4.62 -5.22
N ALA A 20 -6.66 4.49 -6.55
CA ALA A 20 -6.48 3.22 -7.24
C ALA A 20 -5.06 2.66 -7.02
N VAL A 21 -4.03 3.51 -7.19
CA VAL A 21 -2.63 3.14 -6.93
C VAL A 21 -2.45 2.70 -5.47
N GLN A 22 -3.02 3.44 -4.51
CA GLN A 22 -2.92 3.10 -3.10
C GLN A 22 -3.51 1.72 -2.80
N ILE A 23 -4.72 1.47 -3.29
CA ILE A 23 -5.44 0.21 -3.06
C ILE A 23 -4.67 -0.95 -3.70
N SER A 24 -4.29 -0.82 -4.97
CA SER A 24 -3.51 -1.85 -5.66
C SER A 24 -2.22 -2.15 -4.93
N LEU A 25 -1.49 -1.13 -4.50
CA LEU A 25 -0.22 -1.27 -3.80
C LEU A 25 -0.38 -1.96 -2.44
N ALA A 26 -1.38 -1.57 -1.65
CA ALA A 26 -1.66 -2.18 -0.35
C ALA A 26 -2.12 -3.64 -0.48
N VAL A 27 -3.05 -3.93 -1.39
CA VAL A 27 -3.54 -5.28 -1.66
C VAL A 27 -2.40 -6.18 -2.12
N SER A 28 -1.59 -5.74 -3.09
CA SER A 28 -0.43 -6.52 -3.55
C SER A 28 0.57 -6.77 -2.43
N ALA A 29 0.83 -5.80 -1.55
CA ALA A 29 1.74 -5.98 -0.42
C ALA A 29 1.20 -7.00 0.60
N TRP A 30 -0.09 -6.94 0.96
CA TRP A 30 -0.69 -7.93 1.86
C TRP A 30 -0.78 -9.32 1.24
N SER A 31 -1.14 -9.42 -0.05
CA SER A 31 -1.16 -10.68 -0.78
C SER A 31 0.24 -11.30 -0.86
N ASP A 32 1.27 -10.50 -1.18
CA ASP A 32 2.67 -10.94 -1.16
C ASP A 32 3.06 -11.44 0.24
N LEU A 33 2.78 -10.67 1.29
CA LEU A 33 3.06 -11.06 2.68
C LEU A 33 2.35 -12.35 3.10
N ALA A 34 1.10 -12.54 2.67
CA ALA A 34 0.32 -13.73 2.98
C ALA A 34 0.93 -14.98 2.33
N CYS A 35 1.22 -14.90 1.03
CA CYS A 35 1.73 -16.03 0.25
C CYS A 35 3.20 -16.36 0.54
N ARG A 36 4.02 -15.37 0.91
CA ARG A 36 5.47 -15.54 1.07
C ARG A 36 5.81 -16.36 2.33
N PRO A 37 6.69 -17.37 2.28
CA PRO A 37 7.11 -18.12 3.46
C PRO A 37 7.68 -17.22 4.56
N ALA A 38 7.46 -17.56 5.84
CA ALA A 38 7.91 -16.73 6.96
C ALA A 38 9.45 -16.56 7.01
N ALA A 39 10.21 -17.55 6.51
CA ALA A 39 11.66 -17.48 6.42
C ALA A 39 12.15 -16.35 5.48
N GLU A 40 11.39 -16.05 4.44
CA GLU A 40 11.66 -15.02 3.42
C GLU A 40 11.15 -13.62 3.82
N VAL A 41 10.60 -13.47 5.03
CA VAL A 41 10.11 -12.19 5.54
C VAL A 41 11.05 -11.72 6.66
N ASN A 42 11.38 -10.42 6.67
CA ASN A 42 12.25 -9.81 7.67
C ASN A 42 11.51 -9.56 8.99
N GLY A 43 11.37 -10.61 9.80
CA GLY A 43 10.70 -10.57 11.10
C GLY A 43 9.23 -11.00 11.04
N PRO A 44 8.43 -10.71 12.09
CA PRO A 44 7.07 -11.24 12.18
C PRO A 44 6.15 -10.68 11.09
N LYS A 45 5.34 -11.55 10.46
CA LYS A 45 4.37 -11.12 9.45
C LYS A 45 3.36 -10.11 9.99
N ALA A 46 2.90 -10.26 11.24
CA ALA A 46 1.96 -9.33 11.85
C ALA A 46 2.49 -7.88 11.90
N LYS A 47 3.79 -7.71 12.17
CA LYS A 47 4.44 -6.38 12.13
C LYS A 47 4.32 -5.77 10.75
N TRP A 48 4.63 -6.53 9.71
CA TRP A 48 4.54 -6.05 8.33
C TRP A 48 3.11 -5.79 7.89
N ALA A 49 2.15 -6.61 8.29
CA ALA A 49 0.74 -6.37 8.02
C ALA A 49 0.28 -5.01 8.57
N GLY A 50 0.69 -4.68 9.80
CA GLY A 50 0.43 -3.37 10.42
C GLY A 50 1.16 -2.22 9.72
N ILE A 51 2.42 -2.42 9.32
CA ILE A 51 3.17 -1.39 8.56
C ILE A 51 2.50 -1.10 7.22
N ILE A 52 2.09 -2.13 6.47
CA ILE A 52 1.42 -1.98 5.16
C ILE A 52 0.13 -1.15 5.26
N ALA A 53 -0.55 -1.13 6.41
CA ALA A 53 -1.74 -0.31 6.61
C ALA A 53 -1.47 1.21 6.62
N ILE A 54 -0.20 1.64 6.69
CA ILE A 54 0.19 3.05 6.77
C ILE A 54 0.29 3.65 5.36
N ASN A 55 -0.85 4.07 4.80
CA ASN A 55 -0.95 4.78 3.52
C ASN A 55 -0.02 4.20 2.43
N PHE A 56 0.61 5.02 1.59
CA PHE A 56 1.57 4.58 0.57
C PHE A 56 2.91 4.14 1.15
N VAL A 57 3.31 4.70 2.30
CA VAL A 57 4.62 4.46 2.89
C VAL A 57 4.77 3.01 3.33
N GLY A 58 3.73 2.47 3.97
CA GLY A 58 3.70 1.10 4.49
C GLY A 58 4.04 0.03 3.45
N PRO A 59 3.26 -0.07 2.36
CA PRO A 59 3.51 -1.01 1.28
C PRO A 59 4.88 -0.82 0.61
N ILE A 60 5.32 0.42 0.39
CA ILE A 60 6.64 0.72 -0.22
C ILE A 60 7.75 0.18 0.69
N VAL A 61 7.68 0.46 1.99
CA VAL A 61 8.67 -0.01 2.97
C VAL A 61 8.67 -1.53 3.08
N TYR A 62 7.49 -2.17 3.00
CA TYR A 62 7.39 -3.63 2.95
C TYR A 62 8.12 -4.21 1.74
N PHE A 63 7.88 -3.69 0.54
CA PHE A 63 8.55 -4.22 -0.65
C PHE A 63 10.06 -3.96 -0.65
N ALA A 64 10.50 -2.85 -0.06
CA ALA A 64 11.92 -2.46 0.01
C ALA A 64 12.71 -3.19 1.11
N ARG A 65 12.08 -3.49 2.27
CA ARG A 65 12.78 -4.03 3.45
C ARG A 65 12.10 -5.21 4.13
N GLY A 66 10.83 -5.47 3.85
CA GLY A 66 10.06 -6.56 4.44
C GLY A 66 10.34 -7.92 3.85
N ARG A 67 10.81 -7.97 2.59
CA ARG A 67 11.16 -9.20 1.89
C ARG A 67 12.65 -9.49 2.03
N LYS A 68 13.01 -10.77 2.12
CA LYS A 68 14.36 -11.26 1.88
C LYS A 68 14.43 -11.76 0.45
N HIS A 69 15.50 -11.38 -0.24
CA HIS A 69 15.87 -11.94 -1.53
C HIS A 69 16.76 -13.15 -1.32
#